data_AF-A0A939HNR9-F1
#
_entry.id   AF-A0A939HNR9-F1
#
_cell.length_a   1.000
_cell.length_b   1.000
_cell.length_c   1.000
_cell.angle_alpha   90.00
_cell.angle_beta   90.00
_cell.angle_gamma   90.00
#
_symmetry.space_group_name_H-M   'P 1'
#
loop_
_entity.id
_entity.type
_entity.pdbx_description
1 polymer ?
#
loop_
_entity_poly.entity_id
_entity_poly.type
_entity_poly.pdbx_seq_one_letter_code
_entity_poly.pdbx_strand_id
1 'polypeptide(L)' 'MPWTPDDAPKHTHKADTQELKQLWAKVANETLDRTGNEGRAIREANAVVGRQAE' A
#
# COMPACT_ATOMS: atom_id res chain seq x y z
N MET A 1 -10.68 -3.90 -6.44
CA MET A 1 -10.03 -3.62 -7.75
C MET A 1 -8.57 -3.29 -7.49
N PRO A 2 -7.63 -3.51 -8.44
CA PRO A 2 -6.22 -3.19 -8.19
C PRO A 2 -6.06 -1.71 -7.85
N TRP A 3 -5.39 -1.42 -6.74
CA TRP A 3 -5.20 -0.07 -6.24
C TRP A 3 -4.14 0.69 -7.04
N THR A 4 -4.33 2.00 -7.14
CA THR A 4 -3.37 2.92 -7.74
C THR A 4 -2.53 3.61 -6.67
N PRO A 5 -1.37 4.21 -7.02
CA PRO A 5 -0.59 5.02 -6.08
C PRO A 5 -1.42 6.15 -5.44
N ASP A 6 -2.42 6.69 -6.15
CA ASP A 6 -3.30 7.75 -5.67
C ASP A 6 -4.31 7.29 -4.60
N ASP A 7 -4.47 5.97 -4.43
CA ASP A 7 -5.28 5.41 -3.35
C ASP A 7 -4.50 5.31 -2.03
N ALA A 8 -3.16 5.26 -2.08
CA ALA A 8 -2.33 5.11 -0.88
C ALA A 8 -2.59 6.19 0.19
N PRO A 9 -2.70 7.49 -0.14
CA PRO A 9 -2.95 8.54 0.85
C PRO A 9 -4.29 8.41 1.58
N LYS A 10 -5.27 7.70 1.00
CA LYS A 10 -6.58 7.43 1.64
C LYS A 10 -6.48 6.37 2.74
N HIS A 11 -5.42 5.56 2.71
CA HIS A 11 -5.22 4.43 3.62
C HIS A 11 -4.05 4.63 4.60
N THR A 12 -3.09 5.48 4.26
CA THR A 12 -1.98 5.84 5.13
C THR A 12 -1.46 7.24 4.83
N HIS A 13 -1.28 8.06 5.87
CA HIS A 13 -0.69 9.39 5.74
C HIS A 13 0.84 9.33 5.52
N LYS A 14 1.46 8.16 5.73
CA LYS A 14 2.89 7.95 5.51
C LYS A 14 3.26 7.79 4.03
N ALA A 15 2.29 7.67 3.11
CA ALA A 15 2.52 7.65 1.67
C ALA A 15 2.49 9.08 1.09
N ASP A 16 3.38 9.94 1.57
CA ASP A 16 3.42 11.37 1.23
C ASP A 16 4.26 11.66 -0.02
N THR A 17 5.25 10.82 -0.34
CA THR A 17 6.04 10.90 -1.58
C THR A 17 5.50 9.99 -2.69
N GLN A 18 5.83 10.33 -3.95
CA GLN A 18 5.43 9.52 -5.11
C GLN A 18 6.00 8.08 -5.02
N GLU A 19 7.23 7.93 -4.53
CA GLU A 19 7.88 6.63 -4.37
C GLU A 19 7.15 5.76 -3.35
N LEU A 20 6.76 6.34 -2.21
CA LEU A 20 6.02 5.62 -1.17
C LEU A 20 4.61 5.24 -1.63
N LYS A 21 3.94 6.10 -2.40
CA LYS A 21 2.64 5.76 -3.03
C LYS A 21 2.75 4.59 -3.99
N GLN A 22 3.78 4.57 -4.83
CA GLN A 22 4.05 3.45 -5.74
C GLN A 22 4.36 2.16 -4.99
N LEU A 23 5.20 2.24 -3.95
CA LEU A 23 5.52 1.11 -3.09
C LEU A 23 4.27 0.54 -2.41
N TRP A 24 3.41 1.42 -1.89
CA TRP A 24 2.14 1.02 -1.28
C TRP A 24 1.26 0.24 -2.26
N ALA A 25 1.01 0.81 -3.45
CA ALA A 25 0.15 0.19 -4.46
C ALA A 25 0.69 -1.17 -4.92
N LYS A 26 2.02 -1.27 -5.11
CA LYS A 26 2.68 -2.52 -5.45
C LYS A 26 2.42 -3.61 -4.39
N VAL A 27 2.74 -3.33 -3.13
CA VAL A 27 2.60 -4.31 -2.03
C VAL A 27 1.13 -4.69 -1.82
N ALA A 28 0.22 -3.72 -1.90
CA ALA A 28 -1.20 -3.95 -1.73
C ALA A 28 -1.74 -4.90 -2.82
N ASN A 29 -1.40 -4.62 -4.09
CA ASN A 29 -1.84 -5.45 -5.21
C ASN A 29 -1.21 -6.85 -5.20
N GLU A 30 0.09 -6.98 -4.91
CA GLU A 30 0.75 -8.28 -4.77
C GLU A 30 0.15 -9.12 -3.64
N THR A 31 -0.19 -8.48 -2.51
CA THR A 31 -0.80 -9.18 -1.38
C THR A 31 -2.24 -9.60 -1.71
N LEU A 32 -3.01 -8.74 -2.37
CA LEU A 32 -4.37 -9.04 -2.80
C LEU A 32 -4.39 -10.19 -3.82
N ASP A 33 -3.47 -10.19 -4.78
CA ASP A 33 -3.35 -11.27 -5.77
C ASP A 33 -3.01 -12.60 -5.11
N ARG A 34 -2.05 -12.60 -4.17
CA ARG A 34 -1.61 -13.80 -3.44
C ARG A 34 -2.69 -14.37 -2.50
N THR A 35 -3.46 -13.52 -1.82
CA THR A 35 -4.32 -13.97 -0.72
C THR A 35 -5.80 -13.72 -0.91
N GLY A 36 -6.21 -12.95 -1.92
CA GLY A 36 -7.60 -12.54 -2.12
C GLY A 36 -8.21 -11.73 -0.95
N ASN A 37 -7.37 -11.17 -0.07
CA ASN A 37 -7.83 -10.56 1.19
C ASN A 37 -7.46 -9.08 1.22
N GLU A 38 -8.46 -8.23 0.96
CA GLU A 38 -8.28 -6.78 0.88
C GLU A 38 -7.79 -6.18 2.22
N GLY A 39 -8.37 -6.60 3.33
CA GLY A 39 -7.98 -6.10 4.66
C GLY A 39 -6.56 -6.50 5.07
N ARG A 40 -6.03 -7.61 4.54
CA ARG A 40 -4.62 -7.98 4.70
C ARG A 40 -3.73 -7.11 3.82
N ALA A 41 -4.10 -6.92 2.56
CA ALA A 41 -3.33 -6.13 1.61
C ALA A 41 -3.09 -4.69 2.08
N ILE A 42 -4.14 -4.02 2.59
CA ILE A 42 -4.02 -2.66 3.13
C ILE A 42 -3.07 -2.63 4.33
N ARG A 43 -3.20 -3.58 5.27
CA ARG A 43 -2.33 -3.65 6.47
C ARG A 43 -0.87 -3.89 6.12
N GLU A 44 -0.60 -4.81 5.19
CA GLU A 44 0.76 -5.15 4.75
C GLU A 44 1.41 -3.97 4.03
N ALA A 45 0.68 -3.30 3.12
CA ALA A 45 1.16 -2.12 2.42
C ALA A 45 1.42 -0.93 3.37
N ASN A 46 0.51 -0.66 4.32
CA ASN A 46 0.69 0.37 5.34
C ASN A 46 1.93 0.11 6.20
N ALA A 47 2.18 -1.14 6.59
CA ALA A 47 3.33 -1.52 7.39
C ALA A 47 4.66 -1.36 6.62
N VAL A 48 4.69 -1.73 5.33
CA VAL A 48 5.90 -1.57 4.49
C VAL A 48 6.24 -0.09 4.30
N VAL A 49 5.28 0.71 3.84
CA VAL A 49 5.48 2.16 3.69
C VAL A 49 5.83 2.80 5.03
N GLY A 50 5.21 2.36 6.11
CA GLY A 50 5.47 2.89 7.43
C GLY A 50 6.89 2.65 7.96
N ARG A 51 7.56 1.60 7.50
CA ARG A 51 8.99 1.32 7.79
C ARG A 51 9.95 2.06 6.85
N GLN A 52 9.53 2.35 5.63
CA GLN A 52 10.35 3.06 4.64
C GLN A 52 10.37 4.58 4.89
N ALA A 53 9.34 5.10 5.55
CA ALA A 53 9.21 6.51 5.92
C ALA A 53 9.84 6.86 7.29
N GLU A 54 10.38 5.87 8.02
CA GLU A 54 11.16 6.07 9.25
C GLU A 54 12.64 6.33 8.94
#